data_AF-A0A150V034-F1
#
_entry.id   AF-A0A150V034-F1
#
_cell.length_a   1.000
_cell.length_b   1.000
_cell.length_c   1.000
_cell.angle_alpha   90.00
_cell.angle_beta   90.00
_cell.angle_gamma   90.00
#
_symmetry.space_group_name_H-M   'P 1'
#
loop_
_entity.id
_entity.type
_entity.pdbx_description
1 polymer ?
#
loop_
_entity_poly.entity_id
_entity_poly.type
_entity_poly.pdbx_seq_one_letter_code
_entity_poly.pdbx_strand_id
1 'polypeptide(L)'
;MVLLNRIFADINNLNQRAAHQEAEIPDQCAVGALLARLDLWESELPPHLRDEAGNLAYFAAQNLGRMFVAVYLGYYHFGQMLCHRFLCATEEESGPEARKLSDRCKFYADRLCSITYSAWDISGCAPLYNMVGHVLVVASTVQIHTLLFSADAGEVQAARARLERNFEILLKLRDYWPTLEVSVRRLRTFHKACLRSAETSFQFDRWMLKFLSEFGNPIEDREENCAAKRSDFSLELLVNQTE
;
A
#
# COMPACT_ATOMS: atom_id res chain seq x y z
N MET A 1 -16.91 -4.68 -10.32
CA MET A 1 -16.92 -3.32 -9.73
C MET A 1 -17.98 -3.10 -8.66
N VAL A 2 -19.28 -3.34 -8.90
CA VAL A 2 -20.33 -3.04 -7.89
C VAL A 2 -20.12 -3.79 -6.56
N LEU A 3 -19.84 -5.10 -6.60
CA LEU A 3 -19.57 -5.89 -5.40
C LEU A 3 -18.31 -5.43 -4.67
N LEU A 4 -17.23 -5.21 -5.41
CA LEU A 4 -15.95 -4.75 -4.88
C LEU A 4 -16.07 -3.36 -4.20
N ASN A 5 -16.86 -2.45 -4.77
CA ASN A 5 -17.13 -1.14 -4.17
C ASN A 5 -17.95 -1.24 -2.88
N ARG A 6 -18.86 -2.22 -2.75
CA ARG A 6 -19.56 -2.48 -1.48
C ARG A 6 -18.60 -2.97 -0.40
N ILE A 7 -17.69 -3.89 -0.76
CA ILE A 7 -16.64 -4.35 0.16
C ILE A 7 -15.77 -3.16 0.60
N PHE A 8 -15.39 -2.28 -0.32
CA PHE A 8 -14.63 -1.07 0.01
C PHE A 8 -15.36 -0.14 0.99
N ALA A 9 -16.67 0.09 0.78
CA ALA A 9 -17.45 0.90 1.71
C ALA A 9 -17.43 0.33 3.13
N ASP A 10 -17.56 -1.00 3.26
CA ASP A 10 -17.50 -1.69 4.55
C ASP A 10 -16.11 -1.61 5.19
N ILE A 11 -15.04 -1.75 4.40
CA ILE A 11 -13.65 -1.56 4.85
C ILE A 11 -13.43 -0.15 5.36
N ASN A 12 -13.89 0.87 4.62
CA ASN A 12 -13.75 2.26 5.02
C ASN A 12 -14.52 2.55 6.32
N ASN A 13 -15.73 2.01 6.47
CA ASN A 13 -16.51 2.11 7.70
C ASN A 13 -15.82 1.44 8.90
N LEU A 14 -15.17 0.29 8.69
CA LEU A 14 -14.38 -0.37 9.73
C LEU A 14 -13.18 0.49 10.14
N ASN A 15 -12.41 0.97 9.18
CA ASN A 15 -11.23 1.81 9.42
C ASN A 15 -11.59 3.14 10.10
N GLN A 16 -12.72 3.76 9.72
CA GLN A 16 -13.21 4.96 10.38
C GLN A 16 -13.63 4.70 11.84
N ARG A 17 -14.35 3.61 12.11
CA ARG A 17 -14.71 3.23 13.50
C ARG A 17 -13.46 2.99 14.35
N ALA A 18 -12.47 2.29 13.82
CA ALA A 18 -11.18 2.08 14.49
C ALA A 18 -10.47 3.41 14.80
N ALA A 19 -10.57 4.41 13.92
CA ALA A 19 -9.99 5.74 14.12
C ALA A 19 -10.69 6.54 15.24
N HIS A 20 -11.99 6.33 15.43
CA HIS A 20 -12.83 7.09 16.36
C HIS A 20 -12.90 6.48 17.76
N GLN A 21 -12.77 5.16 17.88
CA GLN A 21 -13.03 4.45 19.14
C GLN A 21 -11.79 4.30 20.03
N GLU A 22 -10.60 4.73 19.58
CA GLU A 22 -9.30 4.45 20.25
C GLU A 22 -9.20 2.99 20.73
N ALA A 23 -9.83 2.07 20.00
CA ALA A 23 -9.79 0.66 20.35
C ALA A 23 -8.34 0.19 20.17
N GLU A 24 -7.66 -0.09 21.28
CA GLU A 24 -6.31 -0.63 21.28
C GLU A 24 -6.25 -1.95 20.50
N ILE A 25 -7.31 -2.76 20.60
CA ILE A 25 -7.40 -4.09 19.99
C ILE A 25 -8.22 -4.06 18.68
N PRO A 26 -7.64 -4.50 17.54
CA PRO A 26 -8.37 -4.63 16.27
C PRO A 26 -9.48 -5.69 16.34
N ASP A 27 -10.63 -5.41 15.71
CA ASP A 27 -11.67 -6.42 15.46
C ASP A 27 -11.22 -7.40 14.36
N GLN A 28 -10.40 -8.39 14.77
CA GLN A 28 -9.86 -9.41 13.88
C GLN A 28 -10.95 -10.25 13.21
N CYS A 29 -12.11 -10.42 13.85
CA CYS A 29 -13.24 -11.14 13.26
C CYS A 29 -13.84 -10.37 12.08
N ALA A 30 -14.09 -9.05 12.24
CA ALA A 30 -14.58 -8.22 11.15
C ALA A 30 -13.56 -8.11 10.01
N VAL A 31 -12.27 -8.00 10.33
CA VAL A 31 -11.18 -8.02 9.35
C VAL A 31 -11.19 -9.35 8.56
N GLY A 32 -11.24 -10.48 9.26
CA GLY A 32 -11.29 -11.81 8.63
C GLY A 32 -12.51 -12.00 7.73
N ALA A 33 -13.68 -11.53 8.16
CA ALA A 33 -14.90 -11.62 7.36
C ALA A 33 -14.83 -10.78 6.07
N LEU A 34 -14.23 -9.60 6.11
CA LEU A 34 -14.02 -8.76 4.93
C LEU A 34 -12.96 -9.34 3.98
N LEU A 35 -11.89 -9.94 4.52
CA LEU A 35 -10.90 -10.65 3.71
C LEU A 35 -11.52 -11.85 2.99
N ALA A 36 -12.32 -12.65 3.68
CA ALA A 36 -13.01 -13.78 3.07
C ALA A 36 -13.93 -13.34 1.92
N ARG A 37 -14.55 -12.15 2.01
CA ARG A 37 -15.34 -11.57 0.91
C ARG A 37 -14.48 -11.12 -0.27
N LEU A 38 -13.28 -10.60 -0.02
CA LEU A 38 -12.31 -10.28 -1.07
C LEU A 38 -11.84 -11.56 -1.80
N ASP A 39 -11.47 -12.58 -1.04
CA ASP A 39 -11.04 -13.88 -1.60
C ASP A 39 -12.17 -14.55 -2.38
N LEU A 40 -13.39 -14.52 -1.84
CA LEU A 40 -14.56 -15.03 -2.53
C LEU A 40 -14.78 -14.30 -3.86
N TRP A 41 -14.73 -12.97 -3.85
CA TRP A 41 -14.88 -12.16 -5.05
C TRP A 41 -13.88 -12.55 -6.14
N GLU A 42 -12.60 -12.73 -5.80
CA GLU A 42 -11.57 -13.16 -6.77
C GLU A 42 -11.81 -14.61 -7.25
N SER A 43 -12.18 -15.52 -6.35
CA SER A 43 -12.40 -16.92 -6.67
C SER A 43 -13.61 -17.16 -7.59
N GLU A 44 -14.65 -16.34 -7.49
CA GLU A 44 -15.85 -16.40 -8.33
C GLU A 44 -15.63 -15.81 -9.72
N LEU A 45 -14.50 -15.10 -9.96
CA LEU A 45 -14.19 -14.61 -11.30
C LEU A 45 -13.87 -15.76 -12.24
N PRO A 46 -14.43 -15.75 -13.47
CA PRO A 46 -13.98 -16.59 -14.56
C PRO A 46 -12.46 -16.53 -14.74
N PRO A 47 -11.79 -17.64 -15.12
CA PRO A 47 -10.32 -17.67 -15.23
C PRO A 47 -9.72 -16.56 -16.10
N HIS A 48 -10.39 -16.21 -17.21
CA HIS A 48 -9.93 -15.15 -18.11
C HIS A 48 -10.03 -13.72 -17.54
N LEU A 49 -10.71 -13.54 -16.40
CA LEU A 49 -10.83 -12.25 -15.70
C LEU A 49 -9.87 -12.15 -14.50
N ARG A 50 -9.14 -13.21 -14.16
CA ARG A 50 -8.19 -13.25 -13.03
C ARG A 50 -6.89 -12.50 -13.35
N ASP A 51 -6.20 -11.99 -12.34
CA ASP A 51 -4.88 -11.35 -12.51
C ASP A 51 -3.79 -12.38 -12.83
N GLU A 52 -3.72 -12.71 -14.11
CA GLU A 52 -2.70 -13.54 -14.72
C GLU A 52 -2.08 -12.80 -15.91
N ALA A 53 -0.79 -13.02 -16.16
CA ALA A 53 -0.05 -12.31 -17.20
C ALA A 53 -0.69 -12.45 -18.60
N GLY A 54 -1.25 -13.62 -18.91
CA GLY A 54 -1.95 -13.85 -20.18
C GLY A 54 -3.24 -13.03 -20.33
N ASN A 55 -3.96 -12.81 -19.23
CA ASN A 55 -5.23 -12.08 -19.25
C ASN A 55 -5.01 -10.58 -19.45
N LEU A 56 -3.99 -10.00 -18.82
CA LEU A 56 -3.65 -8.60 -19.06
C LEU A 56 -3.31 -8.35 -20.54
N ALA A 57 -2.49 -9.19 -21.15
CA ALA A 57 -2.16 -9.10 -22.58
C ALA A 57 -3.40 -9.27 -23.47
N TYR A 58 -4.30 -10.19 -23.13
CA TYR A 58 -5.56 -10.41 -23.83
C TYR A 58 -6.47 -9.16 -23.81
N PHE A 59 -6.62 -8.51 -22.65
CA PHE A 59 -7.39 -7.27 -22.55
C PHE A 59 -6.66 -6.07 -23.17
N ALA A 60 -5.31 -6.05 -23.14
CA ALA A 60 -4.52 -5.04 -23.81
C ALA A 60 -4.78 -5.01 -25.31
N ALA A 61 -4.79 -6.18 -25.96
CA ALA A 61 -5.08 -6.34 -27.39
C ALA A 61 -6.47 -5.82 -27.80
N GLN A 62 -7.39 -5.70 -26.85
CA GLN A 62 -8.74 -5.20 -27.04
C GLN A 62 -8.93 -3.75 -26.57
N ASN A 63 -7.84 -3.05 -26.23
CA ASN A 63 -7.85 -1.70 -25.63
C ASN A 63 -8.57 -1.63 -24.27
N LEU A 64 -8.70 -2.75 -23.58
CA LEU A 64 -9.34 -2.87 -22.26
C LEU A 64 -8.33 -3.03 -21.12
N GLY A 65 -7.02 -3.05 -21.42
CA GLY A 65 -5.96 -3.28 -20.43
C GLY A 65 -6.00 -2.30 -19.25
N ARG A 66 -6.22 -0.99 -19.49
CA ARG A 66 -6.34 0.00 -18.40
C ARG A 66 -7.50 -0.31 -17.45
N MET A 67 -8.62 -0.77 -17.98
CA MET A 67 -9.80 -1.09 -17.17
C MET A 67 -9.56 -2.34 -16.34
N PHE A 68 -8.92 -3.36 -16.94
CA PHE A 68 -8.49 -4.56 -16.23
C PHE A 68 -7.57 -4.21 -15.06
N VAL A 69 -6.53 -3.40 -15.32
CA VAL A 69 -5.59 -2.93 -14.29
C VAL A 69 -6.30 -2.13 -13.21
N ALA A 70 -7.21 -1.22 -13.56
CA ALA A 70 -7.93 -0.40 -12.58
C ALA A 70 -8.77 -1.24 -11.59
N VAL A 71 -9.39 -2.32 -12.05
CA VAL A 71 -10.16 -3.25 -11.19
C VAL A 71 -9.24 -3.87 -10.14
N TYR A 72 -8.08 -4.38 -10.57
CA TYR A 72 -7.13 -5.07 -9.69
C TYR A 72 -6.34 -4.13 -8.79
N LEU A 73 -6.02 -2.91 -9.25
CA LEU A 73 -5.49 -1.87 -8.38
C LEU A 73 -6.45 -1.57 -7.23
N GLY A 74 -7.77 -1.52 -7.49
CA GLY A 74 -8.78 -1.40 -6.45
C GLY A 74 -8.77 -2.59 -5.50
N TYR A 75 -8.82 -3.82 -6.04
CA TYR A 75 -8.82 -5.06 -5.25
C TYR A 75 -7.65 -5.14 -4.28
N TYR A 76 -6.43 -4.98 -4.79
CA TYR A 76 -5.21 -5.04 -3.97
C TYR A 76 -5.12 -3.87 -3.00
N HIS A 77 -5.51 -2.66 -3.41
CA HIS A 77 -5.56 -1.52 -2.51
C HIS A 77 -6.48 -1.77 -1.31
N PHE A 78 -7.67 -2.32 -1.54
CA PHE A 78 -8.63 -2.61 -0.47
C PHE A 78 -8.09 -3.64 0.51
N GLY A 79 -7.41 -4.67 0.01
CA GLY A 79 -6.70 -5.64 0.85
C GLY A 79 -5.61 -5.00 1.73
N GLN A 80 -4.79 -4.10 1.17
CA GLN A 80 -3.79 -3.35 1.94
C GLN A 80 -4.47 -2.52 3.04
N MET A 81 -5.51 -1.74 2.70
CA MET A 81 -6.22 -0.88 3.64
C MET A 81 -6.79 -1.63 4.84
N LEU A 82 -7.17 -2.89 4.65
CA LEU A 82 -7.74 -3.75 5.68
C LEU A 82 -6.66 -4.39 6.57
N CYS A 83 -5.50 -4.71 6.00
CA CYS A 83 -4.45 -5.46 6.69
C CYS A 83 -3.30 -4.58 7.21
N HIS A 84 -3.23 -3.31 6.81
CA HIS A 84 -2.08 -2.42 7.07
C HIS A 84 -1.71 -2.31 8.55
N ARG A 85 -2.72 -2.26 9.42
CA ARG A 85 -2.53 -2.21 10.89
C ARG A 85 -1.67 -3.34 11.44
N PHE A 86 -1.77 -4.52 10.83
CA PHE A 86 -1.09 -5.72 11.32
C PHE A 86 0.39 -5.77 10.91
N LEU A 87 0.85 -4.89 10.02
CA LEU A 87 2.29 -4.72 9.77
C LEU A 87 3.02 -4.28 11.04
N CYS A 88 2.37 -3.42 11.82
CA CYS A 88 2.96 -2.73 12.95
C CYS A 88 2.54 -3.31 14.31
N ALA A 89 1.98 -4.53 14.34
CA ALA A 89 1.60 -5.18 15.58
C ALA A 89 2.85 -5.48 16.42
N THR A 90 2.79 -5.20 17.72
CA THR A 90 3.89 -5.52 18.66
C THR A 90 4.03 -7.03 18.83
N GLU A 91 5.15 -7.52 19.39
CA GLU A 91 5.33 -8.97 19.65
C GLU A 91 4.22 -9.53 20.58
N GLU A 92 3.69 -8.72 21.49
CA GLU A 92 2.60 -9.05 22.41
C GLU A 92 1.24 -9.13 21.69
N GLU A 93 1.03 -8.31 20.66
CA GLU A 93 -0.16 -8.33 19.78
C GLU A 93 -0.03 -9.36 18.65
N SER A 94 1.19 -9.84 18.39
CA SER A 94 1.56 -10.71 17.26
C SER A 94 1.22 -12.18 17.49
N GLY A 95 -0.06 -12.45 17.75
CA GLY A 95 -0.62 -13.78 17.61
C GLY A 95 -0.46 -14.34 16.18
N PRO A 96 -0.61 -15.65 15.97
CA PRO A 96 -0.48 -16.27 14.65
C PRO A 96 -1.42 -15.67 13.60
N GLU A 97 -2.61 -15.21 14.00
CA GLU A 97 -3.55 -14.54 13.10
C GLU A 97 -3.09 -13.15 12.68
N ALA A 98 -2.49 -12.36 13.59
CA ALA A 98 -1.94 -11.05 13.24
C ALA A 98 -0.78 -11.17 12.23
N ARG A 99 0.06 -12.20 12.37
CA ARG A 99 1.12 -12.50 11.38
C ARG A 99 0.56 -12.84 10.01
N LYS A 100 -0.46 -13.70 9.94
CA LYS A 100 -1.15 -14.01 8.67
C LYS A 100 -1.72 -12.76 8.00
N LEU A 101 -2.28 -11.83 8.79
CA LEU A 101 -2.81 -10.56 8.28
C LEU A 101 -1.69 -9.63 7.79
N SER A 102 -0.56 -9.58 8.49
CA SER A 102 0.65 -8.87 8.04
C SER A 102 1.16 -9.42 6.71
N ASP A 103 1.28 -10.74 6.58
CA ASP A 103 1.69 -11.42 5.34
C ASP A 103 0.71 -11.16 4.20
N ARG A 104 -0.59 -11.12 4.50
CA ARG A 104 -1.62 -10.73 3.53
C ARG A 104 -1.45 -9.28 3.07
N CYS A 105 -1.09 -8.35 3.95
CA CYS A 105 -0.79 -6.98 3.56
C CYS A 105 0.40 -6.91 2.58
N LYS A 106 1.49 -7.62 2.90
CA LYS A 106 2.67 -7.74 2.02
C LYS A 106 2.28 -8.34 0.65
N PHE A 107 1.52 -9.43 0.64
CA PHE A 107 1.00 -10.04 -0.59
C PHE A 107 0.26 -9.03 -1.46
N TYR A 108 -0.67 -8.28 -0.89
CA TYR A 108 -1.44 -7.29 -1.63
C TYR A 108 -0.56 -6.15 -2.19
N ALA A 109 0.41 -5.67 -1.41
CA ALA A 109 1.37 -4.66 -1.88
C ALA A 109 2.24 -5.18 -3.03
N ASP A 110 2.71 -6.41 -2.93
CA ASP A 110 3.53 -7.05 -3.94
C ASP A 110 2.77 -7.23 -5.25
N ARG A 111 1.54 -7.77 -5.19
CA ARG A 111 0.70 -7.95 -6.37
C ARG A 111 0.30 -6.63 -7.02
N LEU A 112 0.03 -5.60 -6.22
CA LEU A 112 -0.25 -4.25 -6.72
C LEU A 112 0.95 -3.67 -7.47
N CYS A 113 2.15 -3.79 -6.91
CA CYS A 113 3.38 -3.40 -7.59
C CYS A 113 3.54 -4.18 -8.91
N SER A 114 3.42 -5.51 -8.89
CA SER A 114 3.57 -6.36 -10.07
C SER A 114 2.61 -5.98 -11.21
N ILE A 115 1.31 -5.88 -10.94
CA ILE A 115 0.34 -5.52 -11.98
C ILE A 115 0.55 -4.11 -12.51
N THR A 116 0.97 -3.18 -11.64
CA THR A 116 1.33 -1.82 -12.07
C THR A 116 2.49 -1.89 -13.05
N TYR A 117 3.56 -2.61 -12.73
CA TYR A 117 4.74 -2.67 -13.59
C TYR A 117 4.42 -3.30 -14.94
N SER A 118 3.70 -4.43 -14.95
CA SER A 118 3.24 -5.07 -16.19
C SER A 118 2.37 -4.13 -17.03
N ALA A 119 1.53 -3.30 -16.41
CA ALA A 119 0.72 -2.32 -17.13
C ALA A 119 1.56 -1.19 -17.75
N TRP A 120 2.68 -0.80 -17.13
CA TRP A 120 3.60 0.19 -17.66
C TRP A 120 4.50 -0.36 -18.78
N ASP A 121 4.77 -1.66 -18.77
CA ASP A 121 5.56 -2.32 -19.80
C ASP A 121 4.74 -2.64 -21.06
N ILE A 122 3.41 -2.76 -20.94
CA ILE A 122 2.50 -2.99 -22.08
C ILE A 122 1.89 -1.67 -22.56
N SER A 123 2.14 -1.34 -23.84
CA SER A 123 1.60 -0.14 -24.47
C SER A 123 0.08 -0.03 -24.32
N GLY A 124 -0.39 1.16 -23.99
CA GLY A 124 -1.82 1.42 -23.81
C GLY A 124 -2.40 0.95 -22.47
N CYS A 125 -1.68 0.18 -21.65
CA CYS A 125 -2.19 -0.35 -20.36
C CYS A 125 -1.87 0.51 -19.14
N ALA A 126 -0.90 1.42 -19.24
CA ALA A 126 -0.47 2.24 -18.13
C ALA A 126 -1.67 3.00 -17.49
N PRO A 127 -1.88 2.86 -16.16
CA PRO A 127 -2.96 3.55 -15.48
C PRO A 127 -2.51 4.98 -15.17
N LEU A 128 -3.02 5.94 -15.94
CA LEU A 128 -2.58 7.35 -15.91
C LEU A 128 -3.55 8.27 -15.15
N TYR A 129 -4.22 7.79 -14.10
CA TYR A 129 -5.15 8.59 -13.30
C TYR A 129 -4.59 8.85 -11.90
N ASN A 130 -4.91 10.01 -11.31
CA ASN A 130 -4.31 10.49 -10.05
C ASN A 130 -4.34 9.46 -8.90
N MET A 131 -5.43 8.70 -8.76
CA MET A 131 -5.58 7.70 -7.69
C MET A 131 -4.50 6.59 -7.72
N VAL A 132 -3.89 6.32 -8.89
CA VAL A 132 -2.76 5.37 -8.99
C VAL A 132 -1.60 5.82 -8.12
N GLY A 133 -1.31 7.12 -8.06
CA GLY A 133 -0.23 7.63 -7.23
C GLY A 133 -0.48 7.40 -5.74
N HIS A 134 -1.72 7.61 -5.27
CA HIS A 134 -2.09 7.30 -3.87
C HIS A 134 -1.93 5.81 -3.57
N VAL A 135 -2.51 4.96 -4.43
CA VAL A 135 -2.49 3.51 -4.26
C VAL A 135 -1.04 2.97 -4.24
N LEU A 136 -0.17 3.53 -5.09
CA LEU A 136 1.25 3.19 -5.17
C LEU A 136 2.05 3.72 -3.97
N VAL A 137 1.70 4.89 -3.43
CA VAL A 137 2.27 5.40 -2.17
C VAL A 137 1.91 4.49 -1.00
N VAL A 138 0.65 4.05 -0.89
CA VAL A 138 0.24 3.07 0.14
C VAL A 138 1.04 1.77 0.01
N ALA A 139 1.17 1.22 -1.20
CA ALA A 139 2.00 0.04 -1.42
C ALA A 139 3.47 0.28 -1.04
N SER A 140 4.01 1.45 -1.36
CA SER A 140 5.38 1.83 -0.99
C SER A 140 5.57 1.89 0.53
N THR A 141 4.55 2.24 1.32
CA THR A 141 4.66 2.18 2.78
C THR A 141 4.87 0.76 3.32
N VAL A 142 4.22 -0.24 2.71
CA VAL A 142 4.41 -1.65 3.04
C VAL A 142 5.81 -2.12 2.66
N GLN A 143 6.33 -1.65 1.52
CA GLN A 143 7.71 -1.96 1.11
C GLN A 143 8.73 -1.29 2.03
N ILE A 144 8.53 -0.04 2.47
CA ILE A 144 9.39 0.62 3.48
C ILE A 144 9.38 -0.17 4.79
N HIS A 145 8.19 -0.59 5.25
CA HIS A 145 8.09 -1.41 6.45
C HIS A 145 8.89 -2.72 6.30
N THR A 146 8.71 -3.42 5.18
CA THR A 146 9.43 -4.67 4.89
C THR A 146 10.94 -4.45 4.82
N LEU A 147 11.39 -3.35 4.20
CA LEU A 147 12.80 -2.96 4.12
C LEU A 147 13.44 -2.73 5.51
N LEU A 148 12.69 -2.12 6.43
CA LEU A 148 13.20 -1.73 7.75
C LEU A 148 13.10 -2.83 8.80
N PHE A 149 12.09 -3.69 8.72
CA PHE A 149 11.72 -4.62 9.80
C PHE A 149 11.76 -6.10 9.41
N SER A 150 11.93 -6.44 8.12
CA SER A 150 12.08 -7.86 7.76
C SER A 150 13.47 -8.38 8.15
N ALA A 151 13.49 -9.61 8.67
CA ALA A 151 14.73 -10.34 8.93
C ALA A 151 15.24 -11.12 7.70
N ASP A 152 14.41 -11.25 6.65
CA ASP A 152 14.78 -11.95 5.42
C ASP A 152 15.46 -11.00 4.42
N ALA A 153 16.74 -11.24 4.13
CA ALA A 153 17.50 -10.46 3.17
C ALA A 153 16.89 -10.47 1.75
N GLY A 154 16.20 -11.56 1.37
CA GLY A 154 15.49 -11.65 0.10
C GLY A 154 14.29 -10.70 0.04
N GLU A 155 13.49 -10.64 1.10
CA GLU A 155 12.38 -9.69 1.22
C GLU A 155 12.88 -8.24 1.22
N VAL A 156 13.98 -7.95 1.93
CA VAL A 156 14.60 -6.61 1.97
C VAL A 156 15.05 -6.17 0.57
N GLN A 157 15.73 -7.04 -0.17
CA GLN A 157 16.18 -6.73 -1.53
C GLN A 157 15.01 -6.52 -2.49
N ALA A 158 13.98 -7.37 -2.42
CA ALA A 158 12.78 -7.22 -3.23
C ALA A 158 12.02 -5.92 -2.91
N ALA A 159 11.90 -5.58 -1.63
CA ALA A 159 11.27 -4.33 -1.18
C ALA A 159 12.01 -3.09 -1.70
N ARG A 160 13.35 -3.10 -1.67
CA ARG A 160 14.18 -2.04 -2.26
C ARG A 160 13.89 -1.85 -3.75
N ALA A 161 13.97 -2.93 -4.54
CA ALA A 161 13.74 -2.87 -5.98
C ALA A 161 12.33 -2.36 -6.32
N ARG A 162 11.32 -2.76 -5.55
CA ARG A 162 9.95 -2.27 -5.71
C ARG A 162 9.81 -0.80 -5.35
N LEU A 163 10.50 -0.32 -4.31
CA LEU A 163 10.49 1.10 -3.94
C LEU A 163 11.09 1.99 -5.03
N GLU A 164 12.23 1.57 -5.60
CA GLU A 164 12.86 2.25 -6.72
C GLU A 164 11.91 2.33 -7.91
N ARG A 165 11.32 1.20 -8.31
CA ARG A 165 10.39 1.15 -9.44
C ARG A 165 9.11 1.94 -9.19
N ASN A 166 8.57 1.92 -7.96
CA ASN A 166 7.42 2.73 -7.58
C ASN A 166 7.74 4.22 -7.70
N PHE A 167 8.92 4.64 -7.27
CA PHE A 167 9.33 6.04 -7.33
C PHE A 167 9.50 6.52 -8.77
N GLU A 168 10.10 5.72 -9.65
CA GLU A 168 10.18 6.01 -11.08
C GLU A 168 8.79 6.25 -11.70
N ILE A 169 7.81 5.41 -11.35
CA ILE A 169 6.44 5.54 -11.84
C ILE A 169 5.76 6.79 -11.28
N LEU A 170 5.94 7.10 -9.98
CA LEU A 170 5.42 8.32 -9.37
C LEU A 170 5.97 9.58 -10.03
N LEU A 171 7.27 9.59 -10.36
CA LEU A 171 7.90 10.71 -11.08
C LEU A 171 7.30 10.90 -12.48
N LYS A 172 7.08 9.81 -13.22
CA LYS A 172 6.41 9.86 -14.53
C LYS A 172 4.96 10.33 -14.42
N LEU A 173 4.22 9.86 -13.41
CA LEU A 173 2.83 10.28 -13.19
C LEU A 173 2.72 11.77 -12.83
N ARG A 174 3.73 12.34 -12.17
CA ARG A 174 3.77 13.77 -11.82
C ARG A 174 3.69 14.68 -13.05
N ASP A 175 4.23 14.25 -14.18
CA ASP A 175 4.16 15.01 -15.44
C ASP A 175 2.71 15.21 -15.92
N TYR A 176 1.81 14.30 -15.53
CA TYR A 176 0.39 14.38 -15.85
C TYR A 176 -0.43 15.02 -14.72
N TRP A 177 -0.04 14.78 -13.46
CA TRP A 177 -0.81 15.17 -12.28
C TRP A 177 0.08 15.89 -11.25
N PRO A 178 0.20 17.23 -11.33
CA PRO A 178 0.98 18.02 -10.37
C PRO A 178 0.54 17.83 -8.90
N THR A 179 -0.72 17.44 -8.69
CA THR A 179 -1.28 17.11 -7.35
C THR A 179 -0.58 15.93 -6.67
N LEU A 180 0.18 15.12 -7.42
CA LEU A 180 0.96 14.01 -6.86
C LEU A 180 2.13 14.45 -5.98
N GLU A 181 2.54 15.72 -6.03
CA GLU A 181 3.48 16.28 -5.05
C GLU A 181 3.01 16.07 -3.60
N VAL A 182 1.69 16.11 -3.35
CA VAL A 182 1.12 15.80 -2.02
C VAL A 182 1.35 14.33 -1.66
N SER A 183 1.15 13.41 -2.61
CA SER A 183 1.36 11.97 -2.42
C SER A 183 2.83 11.64 -2.15
N VAL A 184 3.76 12.25 -2.90
CA VAL A 184 5.21 12.07 -2.70
C VAL A 184 5.66 12.63 -1.36
N ARG A 185 5.15 13.80 -0.94
CA ARG A 185 5.45 14.38 0.39
C ARG A 185 5.00 13.44 1.51
N ARG A 186 3.81 12.87 1.41
CA ARG A 186 3.29 11.89 2.39
C ARG A 186 4.20 10.68 2.53
N LEU A 187 4.69 10.13 1.42
CA LEU A 187 5.63 9.02 1.45
C LEU A 187 6.91 9.38 2.24
N ARG A 188 7.43 10.60 2.06
CA ARG A 188 8.59 11.08 2.85
C ARG A 188 8.26 11.21 4.33
N THR A 189 7.09 11.74 4.67
CA THR A 189 6.63 11.84 6.07
C THR A 189 6.52 10.47 6.71
N PHE A 190 5.95 9.49 6.01
CA PHE A 190 5.86 8.10 6.48
C PHE A 190 7.23 7.47 6.68
N HIS A 191 8.14 7.63 5.72
CA HIS A 191 9.51 7.12 5.84
C HIS A 191 10.22 7.70 7.06
N LYS A 192 10.12 9.01 7.30
CA LYS A 192 10.67 9.66 8.49
C LYS A 192 10.05 9.11 9.77
N ALA A 193 8.74 8.89 9.80
CA ALA A 193 8.06 8.30 10.95
C ALA A 193 8.58 6.88 11.23
N CYS A 194 8.76 6.05 10.19
CA CYS A 194 9.30 4.69 10.35
C CYS A 194 10.75 4.69 10.84
N LEU A 195 11.61 5.56 10.32
CA LEU A 195 13.00 5.68 10.79
C LEU A 195 13.06 6.08 12.27
N ARG A 196 12.17 6.98 12.72
CA ARG A 196 12.10 7.39 14.13
C ARG A 196 11.54 6.30 15.04
N SER A 197 10.58 5.52 14.55
CA SER A 197 9.98 4.40 15.28
C SER A 197 10.75 3.08 15.12
N ALA A 198 11.84 3.05 14.34
CA ALA A 198 12.73 1.89 14.32
C ALA A 198 13.37 1.66 15.71
N GLU A 199 13.42 2.70 16.54
CA GLU A 199 13.90 2.64 17.93
C GLU A 199 12.77 2.46 18.96
N THR A 200 11.51 2.72 18.58
CA THR A 200 10.32 2.66 19.46
C THR A 200 9.12 2.12 18.69
N SER A 201 8.63 0.93 19.04
CA SER A 201 7.55 0.18 18.37
C SER A 201 6.56 1.07 17.59
N PHE A 202 6.56 0.98 16.26
CA PHE A 202 5.65 1.75 15.42
C PHE A 202 4.20 1.34 15.74
N GLN A 203 3.39 2.24 16.30
CA GLN A 203 1.97 1.96 16.58
C GLN A 203 1.06 2.47 15.45
N PHE A 204 0.07 1.65 15.07
CA PHE A 204 -0.99 2.07 14.17
C PHE A 204 -1.98 2.97 14.90
N ASP A 205 -1.77 4.28 14.75
CA ASP A 205 -2.53 5.32 15.42
C ASP A 205 -3.47 6.06 14.44
N ARG A 206 -4.17 7.07 14.96
CA ARG A 206 -5.04 7.95 14.19
C ARG A 206 -4.30 8.64 13.04
N TRP A 207 -2.99 8.86 13.17
CA TRP A 207 -2.15 9.44 12.12
C TRP A 207 -2.01 8.47 10.94
N MET A 208 -1.80 7.17 11.20
CA MET A 208 -1.77 6.15 10.15
C MET A 208 -3.10 6.01 9.41
N LEU A 209 -4.22 6.06 10.13
CA LEU A 209 -5.55 5.99 9.50
C LEU A 209 -5.81 7.17 8.58
N LYS A 210 -5.46 8.40 9.00
CA LYS A 210 -5.49 9.58 8.13
C LYS A 210 -4.57 9.41 6.91
N PHE A 211 -3.40 8.80 7.11
CA PHE A 211 -2.49 8.44 6.01
C PHE A 211 -3.09 7.46 5.01
N LEU A 212 -3.92 6.54 5.45
CA LEU A 212 -4.57 5.59 4.56
C LEU A 212 -5.82 6.19 3.88
N SER A 213 -6.62 6.97 4.60
CA SER A 213 -7.94 7.43 4.12
C SER A 213 -7.96 8.81 3.44
N GLU A 214 -7.14 9.78 3.86
CA GLU A 214 -7.28 11.19 3.43
C GLU A 214 -6.39 11.56 2.23
N PHE A 215 -6.44 10.80 1.13
CA PHE A 215 -5.52 10.84 -0.02
C PHE A 215 -5.24 12.23 -0.66
N GLY A 216 -6.17 13.20 -0.54
CA GLY A 216 -6.04 14.55 -1.11
C GLY A 216 -5.36 15.58 -0.21
N ASN A 217 -5.18 15.29 1.09
CA ASN A 217 -4.70 16.25 2.07
C ASN A 217 -3.22 16.03 2.39
N PRO A 218 -2.46 17.11 2.63
CA PRO A 218 -1.14 16.99 3.25
C PRO A 218 -1.29 16.40 4.64
N ILE A 219 -0.30 15.62 5.06
CA ILE A 219 -0.24 15.04 6.39
C ILE A 219 0.95 15.65 7.10
N GLU A 220 0.69 16.20 8.28
CA GLU A 220 1.70 16.78 9.15
C GLU A 220 2.64 15.69 9.67
N ASP A 221 3.86 16.08 10.06
CA ASP A 221 4.76 15.15 10.74
C ASP A 221 4.07 14.62 12.01
N ARG A 222 4.32 13.35 12.34
CA ARG A 222 3.77 12.74 13.56
C ARG A 222 4.25 13.56 14.77
N GLU A 223 3.32 14.23 15.47
CA GLU A 223 3.66 15.13 16.59
C GLU A 223 4.41 14.36 17.69
N GLU A 224 5.57 14.90 18.10
CA GLU A 224 6.39 14.36 19.18
C GLU A 224 5.82 14.74 20.54
N ASN A 225 5.77 13.75 21.42
CA ASN A 225 6.06 13.94 22.84
C ASN A 225 7.41 13.29 23.18
N CYS A 226 8.46 13.49 22.36
CA CYS A 226 9.86 13.45 22.84
C CYS A 226 10.83 13.96 21.77
N ALA A 227 11.59 14.99 22.13
CA ALA A 227 12.58 15.65 21.29
C ALA A 227 13.65 14.69 20.76
N ALA A 228 13.78 14.55 19.44
CA ALA A 228 15.01 14.05 18.83
C ALA A 228 15.31 14.69 17.46
N LYS A 229 16.59 15.01 17.28
CA LYS A 229 17.14 15.91 16.27
C LYS A 229 16.88 15.49 14.82
N ARG A 230 16.67 16.53 14.01
CA ARG A 230 16.52 16.56 12.55
C ARG A 230 17.83 16.13 11.87
N SER A 231 17.84 15.03 11.13
CA SER A 231 18.78 14.81 10.02
C SER A 231 18.02 15.00 8.70
N ASP A 232 18.45 15.97 7.90
CA ASP A 232 17.90 16.20 6.56
C ASP A 232 18.31 15.04 5.63
N PHE A 233 17.31 14.51 4.92
CA PHE A 233 17.48 13.46 3.93
C PHE A 233 17.41 14.07 2.52
N SER A 234 18.50 13.97 1.77
CA SER A 234 18.52 14.23 0.33
C SER A 234 18.26 12.93 -0.45
N LEU A 235 17.31 13.00 -1.37
CA LEU A 235 16.87 11.90 -2.25
C LEU A 235 17.98 11.29 -3.13
N GLU A 236 19.14 11.93 -3.22
CA GLU A 236 20.32 11.46 -3.97
C GLU A 236 21.02 10.27 -3.28
N LEU A 237 20.80 10.05 -1.98
CA LEU A 237 21.48 9.01 -1.21
C LEU A 237 20.91 7.59 -1.40
N LEU A 238 19.69 7.45 -1.93
CA LEU A 238 19.15 6.13 -2.28
C LEU A 238 19.71 5.60 -3.61
N VAL A 239 20.23 6.48 -4.47
CA VAL A 239 20.79 6.10 -5.78
C VAL A 239 22.31 5.87 -5.71
N ASN A 240 23.01 6.44 -4.72
CA ASN A 240 24.48 6.41 -4.64
C ASN A 240 25.06 5.49 -3.55
N GLN A 241 24.34 4.44 -3.12
CA GLN A 241 24.93 3.39 -2.28
C GLN A 241 25.25 2.11 -3.06
N THR A 242 25.80 2.30 -4.26
CA THR A 242 26.50 1.25 -5.02
C THR A 242 27.89 1.75 -5.35
N GLU A 243 28.80 1.64 -4.39
CA GLU A 243 30.22 1.29 -4.59
C GLU A 243 30.68 0.41 -3.43
#